data_AF-A0A920KXY8-F1
#
_entry.id   AF-A0A920KXY8-F1
#
_cell.length_a   1.000
_cell.length_b   1.000
_cell.length_c   1.000
_cell.angle_alpha   90.00
_cell.angle_beta   90.00
_cell.angle_gamma   90.00
#
_symmetry.space_group_name_H-M   'P 1'
#
loop_
_entity.id
_entity.type
_entity.pdbx_description
1 polymer ?
#
loop_
_entity_poly.entity_id
_entity_poly.type
_entity_poly.pdbx_seq_one_letter_code
_entity_poly.pdbx_strand_id
1 'polypeptide(L)'
;MPWELGIAEAQQTLVLNDLRGRIVLECDGQMKTGRDVAIACLLGAEEYGFSTAPLVATGCIMMRACHLNTLSSWDCHPRPRAS
;
A
#
# COMPACT_ATOMS: atom_id res chain seq x y z
N MET A 1 7.83 -3.88 12.10
CA MET A 1 6.80 -4.93 12.31
C MET A 1 6.38 -5.42 10.93
N PRO A 2 6.26 -6.74 10.71
CA PRO A 2 5.68 -7.29 9.50
C PRO A 2 4.20 -6.89 9.40
N TRP A 3 3.71 -6.60 8.19
CA TRP A 3 2.33 -6.15 7.97
C TRP A 3 1.33 -7.28 8.25
N GLU A 4 1.76 -8.53 8.05
CA GLU A 4 0.97 -9.74 8.29
C GLU A 4 0.51 -9.83 9.76
N LEU A 5 1.39 -9.48 10.70
CA LEU A 5 1.08 -9.50 12.13
C LEU A 5 0.17 -8.33 12.52
N GLY A 6 0.45 -7.13 11.99
CA GLY A 6 -0.37 -5.95 12.27
C GLY A 6 -1.83 -6.11 11.82
N ILE A 7 -2.05 -6.75 10.67
CA ILE A 7 -3.40 -7.05 10.18
C ILE A 7 -4.09 -8.09 11.04
N ALA A 8 -3.38 -9.16 11.42
CA ALA A 8 -3.95 -10.18 12.29
C ALA A 8 -4.37 -9.60 13.65
N GLU A 9 -3.55 -8.72 14.24
CA GLU A 9 -3.86 -8.03 15.50
C GLU A 9 -5.03 -7.05 15.35
N ALA A 10 -5.07 -6.26 14.27
CA ALA A 10 -6.17 -5.35 13.99
C ALA A 10 -7.49 -6.11 13.79
N GLN A 11 -7.45 -7.20 13.01
CA GLN A 11 -8.58 -8.10 12.80
C GLN A 11 -9.09 -8.67 14.13
N GLN A 12 -8.19 -9.20 14.97
CA GLN A 12 -8.55 -9.76 16.26
C GLN A 12 -9.14 -8.70 17.19
N THR A 13 -8.58 -7.49 17.20
CA THR A 13 -9.08 -6.37 17.99
C THR A 13 -10.47 -5.93 17.53
N LEU A 14 -10.72 -5.88 16.23
CA LEU A 14 -12.03 -5.49 15.67
C LEU A 14 -13.11 -6.54 15.94
N VAL A 15 -12.75 -7.83 15.91
CA VAL A 15 -13.67 -8.92 16.28
C VAL A 15 -13.98 -8.89 17.77
N LEU A 16 -12.98 -8.67 18.63
CA LEU A 16 -13.19 -8.56 20.08
C LEU A 16 -14.08 -7.38 20.49
N ASN A 17 -14.09 -6.31 19.69
CA ASN A 17 -14.90 -5.11 19.94
C ASN A 17 -16.21 -5.08 19.14
N ASP A 18 -16.55 -6.14 18.39
CA ASP A 18 -17.74 -6.22 17.52
C ASP A 18 -17.87 -5.05 16.52
N LEU A 19 -16.71 -4.53 16.06
CA LEU A 19 -16.61 -3.41 15.12
C LEU A 19 -16.26 -3.85 13.70
N ARG A 20 -16.16 -5.16 13.46
CA ARG A 20 -15.68 -5.73 12.20
C ARG A 20 -16.51 -5.30 10.98
N GLY A 21 -17.82 -5.13 11.14
CA GLY A 21 -18.72 -4.71 10.06
C GLY A 21 -18.78 -3.19 9.80
N ARG A 22 -18.02 -2.37 10.54
CA ARG A 22 -18.08 -0.89 10.44
C ARG A 22 -16.84 -0.25 9.84
N ILE A 23 -15.72 -0.97 9.81
CA ILE A 23 -14.41 -0.41 9.47
C ILE A 23 -13.80 -1.27 8.37
N VAL A 24 -13.33 -0.60 7.33
CA VAL A 24 -12.59 -1.21 6.22
C VAL A 24 -11.12 -1.29 6.62
N LEU A 25 -10.53 -2.48 6.55
CA LEU A 25 -9.10 -2.68 6.80
C LEU A 25 -8.30 -2.52 5.49
N GLU A 26 -7.52 -1.46 5.40
CA GLU A 26 -6.55 -1.25 4.33
C GLU A 26 -5.19 -1.86 4.70
N CYS A 27 -4.61 -2.63 3.79
CA CYS A 27 -3.24 -3.11 3.86
C CYS A 27 -2.35 -2.29 2.91
N ASP A 28 -1.32 -1.66 3.46
CA ASP A 28 -0.21 -1.06 2.72
C ASP A 28 1.09 -1.72 3.21
N GLY A 29 1.93 -2.21 2.29
CA GLY A 29 3.16 -2.89 2.71
C GLY A 29 3.79 -3.79 1.69
N GLN A 30 4.63 -3.22 0.80
CA GLN A 30 5.49 -3.97 -0.14
C GLN A 30 4.83 -5.17 -0.84
N MET A 31 3.51 -5.12 -1.08
CA MET A 31 2.81 -6.14 -1.84
C MET A 31 3.31 -6.09 -3.28
N LYS A 32 4.07 -7.11 -3.68
CA LYS A 32 4.71 -7.17 -5.01
C LYS A 32 3.97 -8.12 -5.94
N THR A 33 3.26 -9.09 -5.37
CA THR A 33 2.63 -10.17 -6.12
C THR A 33 1.17 -10.34 -5.72
N GLY A 34 0.36 -10.92 -6.61
CA GLY A 34 -1.04 -11.26 -6.30
C GLY A 34 -1.18 -12.27 -5.14
N ARG A 35 -0.11 -13.04 -4.85
CA ARG A 35 -0.07 -13.92 -3.68
C ARG A 35 -0.10 -13.13 -2.37
N ASP A 36 0.62 -12.02 -2.30
CA ASP A 36 0.67 -11.17 -1.11
C ASP A 36 -0.72 -10.57 -0.83
N VAL A 37 -1.41 -10.17 -1.89
CA VAL A 37 -2.81 -9.71 -1.84
C VAL A 37 -3.74 -10.81 -1.35
N ALA A 38 -3.59 -12.04 -1.86
CA ALA A 38 -4.41 -13.17 -1.43
C ALA A 38 -4.18 -13.50 0.06
N ILE A 39 -2.94 -13.43 0.55
CA ILE A 39 -2.61 -13.62 1.97
C ILE A 39 -3.23 -12.51 2.81
N ALA A 40 -3.12 -11.25 2.38
CA ALA A 40 -3.74 -10.11 3.05
C ALA A 40 -5.27 -10.26 3.15
N CYS A 41 -5.91 -10.73 2.07
CA CYS A 41 -7.35 -11.01 2.05
C CYS A 41 -7.75 -12.08 3.09
N LEU A 42 -6.97 -13.16 3.18
CA LEU A 42 -7.21 -14.24 4.14
C LEU A 42 -7.02 -13.79 5.60
N LEU A 43 -6.16 -12.80 5.84
CA LEU A 43 -5.93 -12.21 7.16
C LEU A 43 -6.99 -11.17 7.56
N GLY A 44 -7.83 -10.71 6.63
CA GLY A 44 -8.93 -9.78 6.90
C GLY A 44 -8.77 -8.39 6.27
N ALA A 45 -7.79 -8.17 5.39
CA ALA A 45 -7.74 -6.94 4.61
C ALA A 45 -8.88 -6.90 3.59
N GLU A 46 -9.43 -5.71 3.38
CA GLU A 46 -10.51 -5.43 2.44
C GLU A 46 -10.06 -4.44 1.35
N GLU A 47 -9.06 -3.60 1.63
CA GLU A 47 -8.42 -2.70 0.68
C GLU A 47 -6.91 -2.92 0.62
N TYR A 48 -6.30 -2.67 -0.54
CA TYR A 48 -4.88 -2.95 -0.80
C TYR A 48 -4.20 -1.74 -1.46
N GLY A 49 -3.33 -1.07 -0.72
CA GLY A 49 -2.52 0.04 -1.18
C GLY A 49 -1.22 -0.42 -1.84
N PHE A 50 -1.01 -0.04 -3.10
CA PHE A 50 0.25 -0.27 -3.80
C PHE A 50 1.04 1.04 -3.90
N SER A 51 2.10 1.19 -3.11
CA SER A 51 2.92 2.41 -3.12
C SER A 51 3.99 2.40 -4.23
N THR A 52 4.88 1.41 -4.24
CA THR A 52 6.02 1.38 -5.17
C THR A 52 5.67 0.80 -6.55
N ALA A 53 4.75 -0.15 -6.61
CA ALA A 53 4.36 -0.79 -7.86
C ALA A 53 3.84 0.18 -8.94
N PRO A 54 2.92 1.13 -8.64
CA PRO A 54 2.49 2.10 -9.65
C PRO A 54 3.60 3.07 -10.04
N LEU A 55 4.47 3.48 -9.11
CA LEU A 55 5.61 4.34 -9.43
C LEU A 55 6.57 3.68 -10.42
N VAL A 56 6.84 2.37 -10.25
CA VAL A 56 7.66 1.63 -11.21
C VAL A 56 6.96 1.48 -12.57
N ALA A 57 5.64 1.27 -12.57
CA ALA A 57 4.84 1.16 -13.79
C ALA A 57 4.79 2.47 -14.61
N THR A 58 4.80 3.63 -13.95
CA THR A 58 4.85 4.94 -14.61
C THR A 58 6.24 5.28 -15.18
N GLY A 59 7.31 4.65 -14.66
CA GLY A 59 8.69 4.93 -15.10
C GLY A 59 9.74 5.14 -14.00
N CYS A 60 9.42 4.92 -12.71
CA CYS A 60 10.41 5.01 -11.64
C CYS A 60 11.49 3.92 -11.75
N ILE A 61 12.72 4.34 -12.01
CA ILE A 61 13.93 3.47 -12.07
C ILE A 61 14.56 3.19 -10.69
N MET A 62 13.84 3.46 -9.59
CA MET A 62 14.27 3.18 -8.21
C MET A 62 15.65 3.77 -7.84
N MET A 63 15.99 4.95 -8.36
CA MET A 63 17.27 5.65 -8.12
C MET A 63 17.44 6.19 -6.68
N ARG A 64 16.38 6.09 -5.85
CA ARG A 64 16.32 6.61 -4.46
C ARG A 64 16.70 8.09 -4.32
N ALA A 65 16.57 8.85 -5.39
CA ALA A 65 16.85 10.29 -5.44
C ALA A 65 15.58 11.14 -5.40
N CYS A 66 14.45 10.60 -4.93
CA CYS A 66 13.16 11.29 -4.97
C CYS A 66 13.14 12.63 -4.19
N HIS A 67 14.04 12.81 -3.22
CA HIS A 67 14.20 14.05 -2.47
C HIS A 67 15.02 15.12 -3.22
N LEU A 68 15.77 14.72 -4.27
CA LEU A 68 16.41 15.64 -5.19
C LEU A 68 15.39 15.93 -6.29
N ASN A 69 14.80 17.13 -6.29
CA ASN A 69 13.84 17.63 -7.29
C ASN A 69 14.45 17.76 -8.69
N THR A 70 14.95 16.64 -9.22
CA THR A 70 15.72 16.52 -10.44
C THR A 70 14.85 15.84 -11.48
N LEU A 71 14.87 16.39 -12.69
CA LEU A 71 14.02 16.02 -13.82
C LEU A 71 14.30 14.59 -14.36
N SER A 72 15.09 13.77 -13.69
CA SER A 72 15.27 12.35 -14.05
C SER A 72 14.15 11.46 -13.50
N SER A 73 13.43 11.92 -12.47
CA SER A 73 12.39 11.17 -11.77
C SER A 73 11.01 11.79 -12.01
N TRP A 74 10.49 11.63 -13.23
CA TRP A 74 9.23 12.28 -13.68
C TRP A 74 7.96 11.83 -12.93
N ASP A 75 8.01 10.87 -12.00
CA ASP A 75 6.82 10.23 -11.42
C ASP A 75 6.55 10.45 -9.93
N CYS A 76 7.42 11.12 -9.18
CA CYS A 76 7.18 11.31 -7.74
C CYS A 76 6.39 12.58 -7.37
N HIS A 77 6.16 13.51 -8.32
CA HIS A 77 5.28 14.65 -8.11
C HIS A 77 4.19 14.68 -9.18
N PRO A 78 2.89 14.53 -8.82
CA PRO A 78 1.83 14.84 -9.76
C PRO A 78 1.89 16.35 -10.01
N ARG A 79 2.47 16.77 -11.14
CA ARG A 79 2.23 18.15 -11.59
C ARG A 79 0.73 18.26 -11.86
N PRO A 80 0.04 19.30 -11.36
CA PRO A 80 -1.35 19.53 -11.71
C PRO A 80 -1.42 19.60 -13.24
N ARG A 81 -2.36 18.83 -13.79
CA ARG A 81 -2.69 18.80 -15.22
C ARG A 81 -2.92 20.24 -15.65
N ALA A 82 -1.99 20.83 -16.40
CA ALA A 82 -2.20 22.15 -16.99
C ALA A 82 -3.37 22.01 -17.97
N SER A 83 -4.43 22.77 -17.68
CA SER A 83 -5.58 23.01 -18.56
C SER A 83 -5.16 23.66 -19.86
#